data_AF-A0AA44WM91-F1
#
_entry.id   AF-A0AA44WM91-F1
#
_cell.length_a   1.000
_cell.length_b   1.000
_cell.length_c   1.000
_cell.angle_alpha   90.00
_cell.angle_beta   90.00
_cell.angle_gamma   90.00
#
_symmetry.space_group_name_H-M   'P 1'
#
loop_
_entity.id
_entity.type
_entity.pdbx_description
1 polymer ?
#
loop_
_entity_poly.entity_id
_entity_poly.type
_entity_poly.pdbx_seq_one_letter_code
_entity_poly.pdbx_strand_id
1 'polypeptide(L)'
;MALEWEFQGVYNQHYLSSLHSRLRSSLIAYIGTYGERGVTASDIRLLVLPQGGGYDEEGDADPSVEAVNELNNDLYCLDLSGSITHSLSVRELTDVLFPPRLARTVEVVQDSWDTADAPSLPPRLLPKLTHLSLAIRPSNTPTASWKQLLALAAKVPTLTHLSLAYWPEPSLTPNAKFSTIAGAQGRDVPYSGTGPYSHTLDDDWTEAIILLRRLSKYLYGLEYLDLTGCSAWYSVLTYDQDGDRIDWEGHWGKMTTLRLRYGFPISENTPEADREARAKAIAVAEQVEKRIVGKRAGKGRFITVERDDTERHI
;
A
#
# COMPACT_ATOMS: atom_id res chain seq x y z
N MET A 1 -14.57 -16.32 14.20
CA MET A 1 -13.10 -16.14 14.09
C MET A 1 -12.71 -14.66 14.11
N ALA A 2 -12.93 -13.86 13.05
CA ALA A 2 -12.51 -12.45 13.01
C ALA A 2 -13.24 -11.54 14.02
N LEU A 3 -14.54 -11.76 14.25
CA LEU A 3 -15.33 -10.98 15.22
C LEU A 3 -14.89 -11.17 16.67
N GLU A 4 -14.25 -12.30 16.98
CA GLU A 4 -13.74 -12.62 18.33
C GLU A 4 -12.20 -12.66 18.33
N TRP A 5 -11.56 -11.98 17.38
CA TRP A 5 -10.11 -12.10 17.19
C TRP A 5 -9.31 -11.76 18.45
N GLU A 6 -9.77 -10.82 19.27
CA GLU A 6 -9.14 -10.46 20.54
C GLU A 6 -9.01 -11.65 21.50
N PHE A 7 -10.04 -12.50 21.58
CA PHE A 7 -9.98 -13.74 22.36
C PHE A 7 -9.16 -14.81 21.64
N GLN A 8 -9.38 -14.96 20.34
CA GLN A 8 -8.85 -16.08 19.58
C GLN A 8 -7.34 -15.97 19.31
N GLY A 9 -6.84 -14.75 19.15
CA GLY A 9 -5.42 -14.44 19.02
C GLY A 9 -4.65 -14.86 20.27
N VAL A 10 -5.21 -14.60 21.46
CA VAL A 10 -4.64 -15.01 22.75
C VAL A 10 -4.77 -16.52 22.95
N TYR A 11 -5.97 -17.06 22.77
CA TYR A 11 -6.24 -18.47 23.04
C TYR A 11 -5.42 -19.41 22.13
N ASN A 12 -5.25 -19.06 20.86
CA ASN A 12 -4.55 -19.88 19.88
C ASN A 12 -3.10 -19.42 19.62
N GLN A 13 -2.54 -18.49 20.40
CA GLN A 13 -1.26 -17.84 20.11
C GLN A 13 -0.12 -18.81 19.76
N HIS A 14 -0.08 -19.99 20.39
CA HIS A 14 0.95 -21.00 20.17
C HIS A 14 0.75 -21.86 18.91
N TYR A 15 -0.43 -21.80 18.28
CA TYR A 15 -0.80 -22.60 17.10
C TYR A 15 -0.93 -21.75 15.83
N LEU A 16 -1.03 -20.43 15.95
CA LEU A 16 -1.28 -19.54 14.81
C LEU A 16 -0.14 -19.56 13.78
N SER A 17 1.12 -19.63 14.24
CA SER A 17 2.28 -19.72 13.35
C SER A 17 2.41 -21.07 12.66
N SER A 18 1.92 -22.17 13.25
CA SER A 18 1.97 -23.51 12.64
C SER A 18 0.95 -23.73 11.53
N LEU A 19 0.01 -22.78 11.35
CA LEU A 19 -0.92 -22.78 10.23
C LEU A 19 -0.17 -22.70 8.89
N HIS A 20 -0.70 -23.40 7.89
CA HIS A 20 -0.18 -23.30 6.52
C HIS A 20 -0.16 -21.84 6.04
N SER A 21 0.87 -21.44 5.28
CA SER A 21 1.11 -20.05 4.86
C SER A 21 -0.11 -19.39 4.21
N ARG A 22 -0.86 -20.14 3.38
CA ARG A 22 -2.09 -19.67 2.75
C ARG A 22 -3.17 -19.34 3.77
N LEU A 23 -3.35 -20.18 4.79
CA LEU A 23 -4.33 -19.94 5.85
C LEU A 23 -3.95 -18.72 6.68
N ARG A 24 -2.66 -18.53 6.99
CA ARG A 24 -2.17 -17.33 7.69
C ARG A 24 -2.46 -16.07 6.88
N SER A 25 -2.11 -16.05 5.60
CA SER A 25 -2.39 -14.93 4.69
C SER A 25 -3.89 -14.64 4.59
N SER A 26 -4.73 -15.67 4.40
CA SER A 26 -6.19 -15.52 4.37
C SER A 26 -6.77 -15.06 5.71
N LEU A 27 -6.21 -15.50 6.83
CA LEU A 27 -6.65 -15.09 8.16
C LEU A 27 -6.36 -13.60 8.40
N ILE A 28 -5.18 -13.11 8.01
CA ILE A 28 -4.85 -11.68 8.03
C ILE A 28 -5.87 -10.88 7.21
N ALA A 29 -6.12 -11.30 5.96
CA ALA A 29 -7.09 -10.65 5.07
C ALA A 29 -8.51 -10.63 5.68
N TYR A 30 -8.92 -11.77 6.24
CA TYR A 30 -10.25 -11.96 6.84
C TYR A 30 -10.43 -11.10 8.09
N ILE A 31 -9.43 -11.00 8.97
CA ILE A 31 -9.44 -10.10 10.13
C ILE A 31 -9.46 -8.64 9.69
N GLY A 32 -8.68 -8.28 8.68
CA GLY A 32 -8.62 -6.89 8.18
C GLY A 32 -9.96 -6.42 7.61
N THR A 33 -10.66 -7.33 6.91
CA THR A 33 -11.92 -7.03 6.22
C THR A 33 -13.14 -7.09 7.15
N TYR A 34 -13.21 -8.10 8.03
CA TYR A 34 -14.40 -8.38 8.83
C TYR A 34 -14.22 -8.12 10.34
N GLY A 35 -12.99 -7.89 10.80
CA GLY A 35 -12.72 -7.55 12.19
C GLY A 35 -13.02 -6.06 12.44
N GLU A 36 -13.70 -5.76 13.55
CA GLU A 36 -14.05 -4.38 13.90
C GLU A 36 -12.79 -3.50 14.00
N ARG A 37 -11.79 -3.98 14.73
CA ARG A 37 -10.50 -3.31 14.93
C ARG A 37 -9.57 -3.43 13.72
N GLY A 38 -9.74 -4.39 12.81
CA GLY A 38 -8.75 -4.74 11.78
C GLY A 38 -7.49 -5.39 12.36
N VAL A 39 -6.45 -5.56 11.54
CA VAL A 39 -5.19 -6.23 11.91
C VAL A 39 -4.18 -5.26 12.50
N THR A 40 -3.61 -5.60 13.66
CA THR A 40 -2.52 -4.86 14.30
C THR A 40 -1.14 -5.44 13.97
N ALA A 41 -0.07 -4.70 14.29
CA ALA A 41 1.30 -5.18 14.16
C ALA A 41 1.56 -6.45 14.98
N SER A 42 0.94 -6.56 16.16
CA SER A 42 1.04 -7.73 17.04
C SER A 42 0.38 -8.96 16.42
N ASP A 43 -0.78 -8.78 15.77
CA ASP A 43 -1.49 -9.87 15.09
C ASP A 43 -0.69 -10.46 13.94
N ILE A 44 -0.02 -9.59 13.15
CA ILE A 44 0.88 -10.05 12.09
C ILE A 44 2.01 -10.87 12.70
N ARG A 45 2.66 -10.37 13.77
CA ARG A 45 3.77 -11.06 14.45
C ARG A 45 3.37 -12.43 14.97
N LEU A 46 2.17 -12.59 15.53
CA LEU A 46 1.66 -13.90 15.99
C LEU A 46 1.61 -14.95 14.85
N LEU A 47 1.36 -14.51 13.62
CA LEU A 47 1.22 -15.39 12.45
C LEU A 47 2.55 -15.62 11.72
N VAL A 48 3.46 -14.64 11.71
CA VAL A 48 4.67 -14.69 10.88
C VAL A 48 5.95 -14.93 11.68
N LEU A 49 5.89 -14.95 13.01
CA LEU A 49 7.02 -15.34 13.86
C LEU A 49 6.80 -16.74 14.45
N PRO A 50 7.84 -17.59 14.50
CA PRO A 50 7.78 -18.85 15.23
C PRO A 50 7.38 -18.60 16.68
N GLN A 51 6.42 -19.38 17.19
CA GLN A 51 5.93 -19.26 18.56
C GLN A 51 6.53 -20.41 19.38
N GLY A 52 7.44 -20.09 20.30
CA GLY A 52 8.04 -21.03 21.24
C GLY A 52 9.36 -21.65 20.80
N GLY A 53 10.45 -21.22 21.44
CA GLY A 53 11.50 -22.15 21.87
C GLY A 53 11.06 -22.76 23.21
N GLY A 54 11.39 -24.03 23.43
CA GLY A 54 10.92 -24.81 24.57
C GLY A 54 11.21 -24.18 25.92
N TYR A 55 10.49 -24.65 26.93
CA TYR A 55 10.72 -24.40 28.35
C TYR A 55 12.19 -24.57 28.73
N ASP A 56 12.96 -23.48 28.68
CA ASP A 56 14.17 -23.32 29.46
C ASP A 56 14.16 -21.88 29.98
N GLU A 57 14.33 -21.80 31.30
CA GLU A 57 14.35 -20.58 32.09
C GLU A 57 15.44 -19.61 31.60
N GLU A 58 15.15 -18.30 31.67
CA GLU A 58 16.10 -17.20 31.47
C GLU A 58 16.60 -16.94 30.03
N GLY A 59 15.74 -16.34 29.21
CA GLY A 59 16.18 -15.55 28.05
C GLY A 59 15.20 -15.54 26.89
N ASP A 60 14.78 -14.35 26.47
CA ASP A 60 14.06 -14.07 25.21
C ASP A 60 14.92 -14.58 24.03
N ALA A 61 14.86 -15.88 23.73
CA ALA A 61 15.61 -16.47 22.63
C ALA A 61 15.04 -15.94 21.32
N ASP A 62 15.75 -14.95 20.73
CA ASP A 62 15.35 -14.33 19.46
C ASP A 62 15.19 -15.44 18.39
N PRO A 63 14.10 -15.43 17.61
CA PRO A 63 13.87 -16.45 16.59
C PRO A 63 14.99 -16.40 15.55
N SER A 64 15.58 -17.56 15.23
CA SER A 64 16.64 -17.62 14.22
C SER A 64 16.13 -17.18 12.84
N VAL A 65 17.01 -16.56 12.05
CA VAL A 65 16.68 -16.08 10.69
C VAL A 65 16.26 -17.27 9.82
N GLU A 66 16.87 -18.43 10.02
CA GLU A 66 16.55 -19.69 9.33
C GLU A 66 15.12 -20.14 9.65
N ALA A 67 14.71 -20.14 10.92
CA ALA A 67 13.36 -20.55 11.31
C ALA A 67 12.30 -19.59 10.76
N VAL A 68 12.57 -18.28 10.76
CA VAL A 68 11.69 -17.27 10.14
C VAL A 68 11.59 -17.49 8.63
N ASN A 69 12.71 -17.75 7.96
CA ASN A 69 12.74 -18.01 6.53
C ASN A 69 11.98 -19.30 6.17
N GLU A 70 12.21 -20.40 6.89
CA GLU A 70 11.48 -21.66 6.69
C GLU A 70 9.98 -21.47 6.88
N LEU A 71 9.59 -20.76 7.95
CA LEU A 71 8.19 -20.48 8.25
C LEU A 71 7.52 -19.65 7.14
N ASN A 72 8.20 -18.65 6.59
CA ASN A 72 7.59 -17.66 5.68
C ASN A 72 8.00 -17.83 4.21
N ASN A 73 8.73 -18.90 3.86
CA ASN A 73 9.26 -19.13 2.51
C ASN A 73 8.17 -19.20 1.43
N ASP A 74 6.96 -19.59 1.84
CA ASP A 74 5.80 -19.76 0.96
C ASP A 74 4.71 -18.70 1.18
N LEU A 75 5.03 -17.60 1.86
CA LEU A 75 4.14 -16.48 2.08
C LEU A 75 4.45 -15.37 1.05
N TYR A 76 3.65 -15.33 -0.01
CA TYR A 76 3.82 -14.41 -1.14
C TYR A 76 2.87 -13.21 -1.11
N CYS A 77 1.77 -13.30 -0.36
CA CYS A 77 0.69 -12.32 -0.33
C CYS A 77 0.38 -11.86 1.09
N LEU A 78 0.32 -10.54 1.27
CA LEU A 78 -0.13 -9.90 2.50
C LEU A 78 -1.24 -8.90 2.18
N ASP A 79 -2.46 -9.25 2.56
CA ASP A 79 -3.62 -8.39 2.37
C ASP A 79 -4.01 -7.72 3.68
N LEU A 80 -3.80 -6.40 3.77
CA LEU A 80 -4.08 -5.57 4.95
C LEU A 80 -5.24 -4.61 4.69
N SER A 81 -6.10 -4.94 3.73
CA SER A 81 -7.27 -4.14 3.36
C SER A 81 -8.08 -3.79 4.62
N GLY A 82 -8.36 -2.50 4.78
CA GLY A 82 -9.15 -1.99 5.90
C GLY A 82 -8.42 -1.88 7.25
N SER A 83 -7.14 -2.26 7.33
CA SER A 83 -6.33 -2.13 8.55
C SER A 83 -5.43 -0.89 8.54
N ILE A 84 -4.95 -0.50 7.36
CA ILE A 84 -4.12 0.70 7.17
C ILE A 84 -4.90 1.95 7.57
N THR A 85 -4.27 2.84 8.35
CA THR A 85 -4.86 4.06 8.98
C THR A 85 -5.97 3.81 9.99
N HIS A 86 -6.26 2.54 10.33
CA HIS A 86 -7.26 2.19 11.32
C HIS A 86 -6.61 1.57 12.56
N SER A 87 -5.94 0.43 12.38
CA SER A 87 -5.24 -0.31 13.44
C SER A 87 -3.77 -0.55 13.15
N LEU A 88 -3.33 -0.19 11.95
CA LEU A 88 -1.95 -0.33 11.51
C LEU A 88 -1.52 0.88 10.70
N SER A 89 -0.37 1.45 11.05
CA SER A 89 0.31 2.42 10.21
C SER A 89 1.29 1.73 9.25
N VAL A 90 1.60 2.39 8.13
CA VAL A 90 2.62 1.90 7.18
C VAL A 90 4.00 1.83 7.83
N ARG A 91 4.28 2.71 8.80
CA ARG A 91 5.49 2.65 9.63
C ARG A 91 5.53 1.37 10.47
N GLU A 92 4.48 1.07 11.23
CA GLU A 92 4.43 -0.16 12.04
C GLU A 92 4.53 -1.41 11.17
N LEU A 93 3.88 -1.42 10.00
CA LEU A 93 4.05 -2.50 9.02
C LEU A 93 5.52 -2.63 8.59
N THR A 94 6.19 -1.51 8.31
CA THR A 94 7.62 -1.52 7.96
C THR A 94 8.47 -2.09 9.10
N ASP A 95 8.17 -1.72 10.34
CA ASP A 95 8.89 -2.21 11.52
C ASP A 95 8.61 -3.70 11.80
N VAL A 96 7.42 -4.19 11.44
CA VAL A 96 7.10 -5.62 11.47
C VAL A 96 7.87 -6.36 10.39
N LEU A 97 7.82 -5.94 9.12
CA LEU A 97 8.44 -6.66 8.01
C LEU A 97 9.98 -6.64 8.06
N PHE A 98 10.55 -5.61 8.69
CA PHE A 98 12.00 -5.38 8.79
C PHE A 98 12.39 -5.15 10.25
N PRO A 99 12.28 -6.16 11.12
CA PRO A 99 12.53 -6.01 12.54
C PRO A 99 14.02 -5.76 12.80
N PRO A 100 14.39 -4.71 13.57
CA PRO A 100 15.80 -4.38 13.85
C PRO A 100 16.56 -5.48 14.58
N ARG A 101 15.86 -6.40 15.26
CA ARG A 101 16.47 -7.51 15.99
C ARG A 101 17.09 -8.54 15.05
N LEU A 102 16.38 -8.91 13.98
CA LEU A 102 16.92 -9.85 12.98
C LEU A 102 18.14 -9.26 12.25
N ALA A 103 18.18 -7.95 12.03
CA ALA A 103 19.34 -7.28 11.46
C ALA A 103 20.60 -7.45 12.33
N ARG A 104 20.47 -7.34 13.67
CA ARG A 104 21.58 -7.57 14.60
C ARG A 104 22.09 -9.01 14.60
N THR A 105 21.20 -10.01 14.47
CA THR A 105 21.61 -11.41 14.38
C THR A 105 22.51 -11.67 13.17
N VAL A 106 22.20 -11.06 12.02
CA VAL A 106 23.03 -11.20 10.81
C VAL A 106 24.37 -10.48 10.95
N GLU A 107 24.40 -9.27 11.52
CA GLU A 107 25.65 -8.55 11.78
C GLU A 107 26.59 -9.36 12.70
N VAL A 108 26.07 -9.96 13.78
CA VAL A 108 26.86 -10.80 14.68
C VAL A 108 27.40 -12.06 13.99
N VAL A 109 26.61 -12.67 13.10
CA VAL A 109 27.05 -13.85 12.33
C VAL A 109 28.12 -13.46 11.29
N GLN A 110 27.99 -12.30 10.65
CA GLN A 110 28.97 -11.79 9.69
C GLN A 110 30.28 -11.37 10.37
N ASP A 111 30.24 -10.75 11.55
CA ASP A 111 31.43 -10.41 12.33
C ASP A 111 32.19 -11.65 12.82
N SER A 112 31.51 -12.80 12.92
CA SER A 112 32.12 -14.07 13.34
C SER A 112 32.86 -14.82 12.22
N TRP A 113 32.73 -14.41 10.95
CA TRP A 113 33.41 -15.03 9.81
C TRP A 113 33.80 -13.96 8.78
N ASP A 114 35.08 -13.59 8.77
CA ASP A 114 35.69 -12.59 7.90
C ASP A 114 35.55 -12.99 6.40
N THR A 115 34.40 -12.67 5.79
CA THR A 115 34.14 -12.86 4.37
C THR A 115 33.44 -11.62 3.83
N ALA A 116 34.17 -10.85 3.02
CA ALA A 116 33.65 -9.67 2.35
C ALA A 116 32.61 -10.07 1.30
N ASP A 117 31.33 -9.92 1.61
CA ASP A 117 30.25 -10.07 0.62
C ASP A 117 29.28 -8.88 0.63
N ALA A 118 28.68 -8.68 -0.53
CA ALA A 118 27.83 -7.55 -0.95
C ALA A 118 26.87 -7.02 0.14
N PRO A 119 26.48 -5.72 0.10
CA PRO A 119 25.61 -5.13 1.13
C PRO A 119 24.33 -5.95 1.29
N SER A 120 24.25 -6.70 2.39
CA SER A 120 23.13 -7.58 2.68
C SER A 120 21.91 -6.71 2.97
N LEU A 121 20.85 -6.90 2.18
CA LEU A 121 19.56 -6.29 2.46
C LEU A 121 19.13 -6.70 3.88
N PRO A 122 18.50 -5.79 4.66
CA PRO A 122 18.12 -6.10 6.02
C PRO A 122 17.23 -7.35 6.04
N PRO A 123 17.41 -8.25 7.01
CA PRO A 123 16.60 -9.47 7.14
C PRO A 123 15.12 -9.15 7.10
N ARG A 124 14.39 -9.91 6.30
CA ARG A 124 12.98 -9.68 6.01
C ARG A 124 12.16 -10.81 6.59
N LEU A 125 11.07 -10.50 7.28
CA LEU A 125 10.15 -11.55 7.72
C LEU A 125 9.52 -12.29 6.55
N LEU A 126 9.25 -11.57 5.45
CA LEU A 126 8.58 -12.10 4.26
C LEU A 126 9.50 -11.95 3.04
N PRO A 127 10.49 -12.84 2.86
CA PRO A 127 11.52 -12.68 1.82
C PRO A 127 10.97 -12.77 0.39
N LYS A 128 9.86 -13.49 0.18
CA LYS A 128 9.22 -13.68 -1.13
C LYS A 128 7.91 -12.90 -1.30
N LEU A 129 7.70 -11.83 -0.51
CA LEU A 129 6.51 -11.01 -0.65
C LEU A 129 6.46 -10.37 -2.05
N THR A 130 5.39 -10.69 -2.78
CA THR A 130 5.15 -10.19 -4.15
C THR A 130 3.82 -9.45 -4.26
N HIS A 131 2.84 -9.76 -3.40
CA HIS A 131 1.52 -9.14 -3.39
C HIS A 131 1.28 -8.44 -2.06
N LEU A 132 0.95 -7.16 -2.12
CA LEU A 132 0.65 -6.34 -0.94
C LEU A 132 -0.61 -5.51 -1.18
N SER A 133 -1.63 -5.69 -0.36
CA SER A 133 -2.78 -4.78 -0.33
C SER A 133 -2.67 -3.84 0.87
N LEU A 134 -2.68 -2.54 0.60
CA LEU A 134 -2.76 -1.47 1.59
C LEU A 134 -4.08 -0.70 1.48
N ALA A 135 -5.11 -1.31 0.89
CA ALA A 135 -6.40 -0.66 0.67
C ALA A 135 -6.99 -0.09 1.96
N ILE A 136 -7.51 1.14 1.89
CA ILE A 136 -8.07 1.85 3.04
C ILE A 136 -9.59 1.65 3.07
N ARG A 137 -10.19 1.63 4.26
CA ARG A 137 -11.65 1.63 4.40
C ARG A 137 -12.21 2.97 3.92
N PRO A 138 -13.20 3.00 2.99
CA PRO A 138 -13.76 4.24 2.46
C PRO A 138 -14.40 5.16 3.52
N SER A 139 -14.81 4.60 4.67
CA SER A 139 -15.41 5.33 5.79
C SER A 139 -14.44 6.18 6.59
N ASN A 140 -13.13 5.99 6.41
CA ASN A 140 -12.12 6.69 7.19
C ASN A 140 -11.59 7.89 6.40
N THR A 141 -11.38 9.03 7.07
CA THR A 141 -10.68 10.16 6.45
C THR A 141 -9.25 9.72 6.11
N PRO A 142 -8.83 9.78 4.83
CA PRO A 142 -7.58 9.17 4.42
C PRO A 142 -6.39 9.99 4.94
N THR A 143 -5.71 9.48 5.96
CA THR A 143 -4.50 10.05 6.58
C THR A 143 -3.23 9.30 6.18
N ALA A 144 -3.30 8.45 5.15
CA ALA A 144 -2.18 7.62 4.73
C ALA A 144 -1.00 8.46 4.25
N SER A 145 0.21 8.07 4.68
CA SER A 145 1.43 8.82 4.39
C SER A 145 2.16 8.24 3.17
N TRP A 146 2.17 8.98 2.07
CA TRP A 146 2.96 8.67 0.89
C TRP A 146 4.46 8.59 1.18
N LYS A 147 4.96 9.41 2.13
CA LYS A 147 6.34 9.33 2.62
C LYS A 147 6.65 7.95 3.21
N GLN A 148 5.76 7.42 4.04
CA GLN A 148 5.93 6.09 4.63
C GLN A 148 5.78 4.98 3.59
N LEU A 149 4.85 5.11 2.64
CA LEU A 149 4.70 4.19 1.52
C LEU A 149 6.00 4.09 0.71
N LEU A 150 6.61 5.22 0.36
CA LEU A 150 7.87 5.25 -0.38
C LEU A 150 9.02 4.63 0.41
N ALA A 151 9.07 4.84 1.72
CA ALA A 151 10.05 4.20 2.60
C ALA A 151 9.88 2.68 2.65
N LEU A 152 8.64 2.19 2.69
CA LEU A 152 8.34 0.77 2.60
C LEU A 152 8.72 0.22 1.22
N ALA A 153 8.27 0.86 0.14
CA ALA A 153 8.52 0.44 -1.24
C ALA A 153 10.01 0.27 -1.55
N ALA A 154 10.86 1.19 -1.06
CA ALA A 154 12.31 1.09 -1.19
C ALA A 154 12.90 -0.18 -0.56
N LYS A 155 12.24 -0.76 0.45
CA LYS A 155 12.65 -2.00 1.12
C LYS A 155 12.01 -3.27 0.51
N VAL A 156 10.94 -3.15 -0.28
CA VAL A 156 10.25 -4.28 -0.92
C VAL A 156 10.22 -4.20 -2.46
N PRO A 157 11.39 -4.16 -3.14
CA PRO A 157 11.43 -4.09 -4.61
C PRO A 157 10.91 -5.35 -5.32
N THR A 158 10.59 -6.41 -4.58
CA THR A 158 10.04 -7.68 -5.08
C THR A 158 8.55 -7.63 -5.39
N LEU A 159 7.86 -6.54 -5.02
CA LEU A 159 6.42 -6.42 -5.27
C LEU A 159 6.12 -6.40 -6.77
N THR A 160 5.17 -7.25 -7.15
CA THR A 160 4.56 -7.30 -8.48
C THR A 160 3.12 -6.80 -8.42
N HIS A 161 2.44 -6.93 -7.27
CA HIS A 161 1.05 -6.50 -7.10
C HIS A 161 0.94 -5.57 -5.89
N LEU A 162 0.41 -4.37 -6.10
CA LEU A 162 0.16 -3.39 -5.07
C LEU A 162 -1.29 -2.88 -5.18
N SER A 163 -2.07 -2.95 -4.10
CA SER A 163 -3.34 -2.22 -4.01
C SER A 163 -3.19 -1.02 -3.08
N LEU A 164 -3.54 0.15 -3.63
CA LEU A 164 -3.68 1.43 -2.94
C LEU A 164 -5.13 1.92 -3.06
N ALA A 165 -6.10 1.00 -3.07
CA ALA A 165 -7.50 1.40 -3.17
C ALA A 165 -7.89 2.36 -2.03
N TYR A 166 -8.62 3.41 -2.37
CA TYR A 166 -9.07 4.50 -1.49
C TYR A 166 -7.93 5.31 -0.85
N TRP A 167 -6.71 5.26 -1.40
CA TRP A 167 -5.63 6.12 -0.95
C TRP A 167 -5.89 7.60 -1.28
N PRO A 168 -5.43 8.52 -0.42
CA PRO A 168 -5.51 9.94 -0.70
C PRO A 168 -4.61 10.30 -1.87
N GLU A 169 -4.85 11.48 -2.43
CA GLU A 169 -3.98 12.09 -3.43
C GLU A 169 -2.49 12.07 -2.98
N PRO A 170 -1.55 11.75 -3.88
CA PRO A 170 -0.13 11.80 -3.57
C PRO A 170 0.35 13.20 -3.17
N SER A 171 0.67 13.37 -1.87
CA SER A 171 1.27 14.59 -1.33
C SER A 171 2.14 14.30 -0.10
N LEU A 172 3.20 15.10 0.11
CA LEU A 172 4.03 15.07 1.32
C LEU A 172 3.46 15.95 2.44
N THR A 173 2.51 16.84 2.11
CA THR A 173 1.88 17.78 3.04
C THR A 173 0.36 17.60 3.11
N PRO A 174 -0.15 16.41 3.50
CA PRO A 174 -1.59 16.12 3.49
C PRO A 174 -2.40 17.06 4.40
N ASN A 175 -1.82 17.51 5.52
CA ASN A 175 -2.49 18.37 6.49
C ASN A 175 -2.47 19.86 6.10
N ALA A 176 -1.57 20.26 5.20
CA ALA A 176 -1.43 21.67 4.79
C ALA A 176 -2.66 22.15 3.99
N LYS A 177 -3.38 21.20 3.34
CA LYS A 177 -4.62 21.44 2.59
C LYS A 177 -5.80 21.88 3.46
N PHE A 178 -5.77 21.59 4.76
CA PHE A 178 -6.87 21.90 5.70
C PHE A 178 -6.49 22.90 6.79
N SER A 179 -5.21 23.26 6.90
CA SER A 179 -4.76 24.26 7.87
C SER A 179 -5.07 25.68 7.39
N THR A 180 -5.79 26.44 8.20
CA THR A 180 -5.97 27.89 8.04
C THR A 180 -5.17 28.65 9.09
N ILE A 181 -4.56 29.77 8.70
CA ILE A 181 -3.98 30.78 9.59
C ILE A 181 -4.99 31.90 9.73
N ALA A 182 -5.26 32.35 10.95
CA ALA A 182 -6.02 33.58 11.18
C ALA A 182 -5.26 34.78 10.57
N GLY A 183 -5.78 35.36 9.49
CA GLY A 183 -5.20 36.53 8.85
C GLY A 183 -5.34 37.78 9.70
N ALA A 184 -4.41 38.74 9.52
CA ALA A 184 -4.35 39.99 10.29
C ALA A 184 -5.60 40.89 10.20
N GLN A 185 -6.53 40.60 9.29
CA GLN A 185 -7.82 41.29 9.13
C GLN A 185 -9.03 40.43 9.57
N GLY A 186 -8.83 39.34 10.32
CA GLY A 186 -9.89 38.47 10.82
C GLY A 186 -10.50 37.52 9.80
N ARG A 187 -9.82 37.31 8.65
CA ARG A 187 -10.16 36.27 7.68
C ARG A 187 -9.15 35.13 7.77
N ASP A 188 -9.65 33.91 7.96
CA ASP A 188 -8.84 32.71 7.92
C ASP A 188 -8.31 32.49 6.49
N VAL A 189 -6.99 32.44 6.34
CA VAL A 189 -6.28 32.22 5.07
C VAL A 189 -5.62 30.84 5.14
N PRO A 190 -5.80 29.94 4.15
CA PRO A 190 -5.12 28.64 4.16
C PRO A 190 -3.60 28.80 4.31
N TYR A 191 -3.02 28.09 5.28
CA TYR A 191 -1.61 28.15 5.69
C TYR A 191 -0.64 27.95 4.52
N SER A 192 -1.03 27.10 3.56
CA SER A 192 -0.21 26.72 2.42
C SER A 192 -0.41 27.62 1.19
N GLY A 193 -1.31 28.62 1.23
CA GLY A 193 -1.77 29.36 0.05
C GLY A 193 -2.62 28.52 -0.93
N THR A 194 -2.57 27.19 -0.82
CA THR A 194 -3.32 26.22 -1.60
C THR A 194 -4.49 25.67 -0.79
N GLY A 195 -5.73 25.92 -1.22
CA GLY A 195 -6.92 25.32 -0.61
C GLY A 195 -7.03 23.81 -0.87
N PRO A 196 -8.03 23.10 -0.30
CA PRO A 196 -8.29 21.69 -0.57
C PRO A 196 -8.52 21.37 -2.07
N TYR A 197 -8.81 22.41 -2.85
CA TYR A 197 -9.08 22.36 -4.29
C TYR A 197 -8.00 23.04 -5.14
N SER A 198 -6.86 23.48 -4.57
CA SER A 198 -5.87 24.25 -5.35
C SER A 198 -5.35 23.47 -6.54
N HIS A 199 -5.10 22.16 -6.43
CA HIS A 199 -4.62 21.36 -7.56
C HIS A 199 -5.70 21.14 -8.65
N THR A 200 -6.98 21.09 -8.26
CA THR A 200 -8.09 21.08 -9.23
C THR A 200 -8.38 22.44 -9.86
N LEU A 201 -7.85 23.53 -9.29
CA LEU A 201 -8.04 24.90 -9.74
C LEU A 201 -6.81 25.45 -10.50
N ASP A 202 -5.61 25.02 -10.12
CA ASP A 202 -4.30 25.49 -10.61
C ASP A 202 -3.59 24.45 -11.50
N ASP A 203 -4.15 23.23 -11.64
CA ASP A 203 -3.62 22.10 -12.43
C ASP A 203 -2.16 21.70 -12.13
N ASP A 204 -1.67 22.05 -10.93
CA ASP A 204 -0.33 21.69 -10.47
C ASP A 204 -0.33 20.28 -9.85
N TRP A 205 0.09 19.30 -10.66
CA TRP A 205 0.26 17.91 -10.27
C TRP A 205 1.73 17.53 -10.01
N THR A 206 2.63 18.51 -9.94
CA THR A 206 4.09 18.29 -9.91
C THR A 206 4.51 17.41 -8.73
N GLU A 207 4.02 17.71 -7.52
CA GLU A 207 4.34 16.89 -6.33
C GLU A 207 3.86 15.45 -6.50
N ALA A 208 2.63 15.26 -6.98
CA ALA A 208 2.05 13.93 -7.15
C ALA A 208 2.83 13.10 -8.18
N ILE A 209 3.25 13.73 -9.28
CA ILE A 209 4.08 13.12 -10.31
C ILE A 209 5.44 12.72 -9.74
N ILE A 210 6.09 13.58 -8.96
CA ILE A 210 7.38 13.28 -8.33
C ILE A 210 7.25 12.05 -7.42
N LEU A 211 6.19 11.97 -6.62
CA LEU A 211 5.95 10.83 -5.74
C LEU A 211 5.69 9.54 -6.51
N LEU A 212 4.86 9.56 -7.55
CA LEU A 212 4.58 8.39 -8.38
C LEU A 212 5.80 7.96 -9.20
N ARG A 213 6.62 8.89 -9.71
CA ARG A 213 7.91 8.58 -10.36
C ARG A 213 8.90 7.95 -9.40
N ARG A 214 8.89 8.36 -8.13
CA ARG A 214 9.74 7.74 -7.10
C ARG A 214 9.24 6.35 -6.74
N LEU A 215 7.93 6.18 -6.62
CA LEU A 215 7.30 4.88 -6.40
C LEU A 215 7.64 3.91 -7.55
N SER A 216 7.55 4.37 -8.81
CA SER A 216 7.84 3.53 -9.97
C SER A 216 9.30 3.09 -10.03
N LYS A 217 10.24 3.95 -9.61
CA LYS A 217 11.65 3.58 -9.47
C LYS A 217 11.88 2.49 -8.42
N TYR A 218 11.23 2.60 -7.26
CA TYR A 218 11.35 1.58 -6.20
C TYR A 218 10.67 0.27 -6.59
N LEU A 219 9.54 0.35 -7.28
CA LEU A 219 8.72 -0.80 -7.69
C LEU A 219 8.77 -0.98 -9.21
N TYR A 220 9.97 -1.05 -9.79
CA TYR A 220 10.17 -1.24 -11.24
C TYR A 220 9.69 -2.62 -11.74
N GLY A 221 9.49 -3.55 -10.81
CA GLY A 221 8.95 -4.89 -11.04
C GLY A 221 7.42 -4.96 -11.07
N LEU A 222 6.71 -3.85 -10.82
CA LEU A 222 5.27 -3.85 -10.63
C LEU A 222 4.52 -4.24 -11.91
N GLU A 223 3.59 -5.19 -11.77
CA GLU A 223 2.75 -5.76 -12.83
C GLU A 223 1.28 -5.34 -12.66
N TYR A 224 0.83 -5.18 -11.42
CA TYR A 224 -0.53 -4.80 -11.06
C TYR A 224 -0.55 -3.64 -10.06
N LEU A 225 -1.33 -2.61 -10.36
CA LEU A 225 -1.62 -1.50 -9.47
C LEU A 225 -3.13 -1.25 -9.37
N ASP A 226 -3.67 -1.27 -8.16
CA ASP A 226 -5.08 -0.97 -7.90
C ASP A 226 -5.25 0.37 -7.21
N LEU A 227 -5.96 1.27 -7.87
CA LEU A 227 -6.29 2.62 -7.44
C LEU A 227 -7.82 2.80 -7.38
N THR A 228 -8.57 1.73 -7.12
CA THR A 228 -10.02 1.80 -6.93
C THR A 228 -10.37 2.87 -5.89
N GLY A 229 -11.32 3.76 -6.18
CA GLY A 229 -11.72 4.83 -5.25
C GLY A 229 -10.80 6.05 -5.24
N CYS A 230 -9.79 6.12 -6.13
CA CYS A 230 -8.83 7.22 -6.20
C CYS A 230 -9.10 8.19 -7.37
N SER A 231 -10.36 8.29 -7.81
CA SER A 231 -10.75 9.04 -9.02
C SER A 231 -10.36 10.52 -8.99
N ALA A 232 -10.22 11.11 -7.80
CA ALA A 232 -9.81 12.50 -7.60
C ALA A 232 -8.45 12.84 -8.24
N TRP A 233 -7.55 11.85 -8.43
CA TRP A 233 -6.20 12.09 -8.95
C TRP A 233 -5.83 11.22 -10.16
N TYR A 234 -6.79 10.57 -10.81
CA TYR A 234 -6.52 9.79 -12.03
C TYR A 234 -5.87 10.62 -13.15
N SER A 235 -6.17 11.93 -13.23
CA SER A 235 -5.57 12.86 -14.21
C SER A 235 -4.04 12.88 -14.14
N VAL A 236 -3.45 12.73 -12.93
CA VAL A 236 -2.00 12.66 -12.70
C VAL A 236 -1.34 11.58 -13.56
N LEU A 237 -2.03 10.46 -13.78
CA LEU A 237 -1.52 9.31 -14.53
C LEU A 237 -1.22 9.66 -15.99
N THR A 238 -1.86 10.72 -16.49
CA THR A 238 -1.71 11.22 -17.85
C THR A 238 -1.03 12.57 -17.95
N TYR A 239 -0.66 13.20 -16.84
CA TYR A 239 -0.05 14.52 -16.89
C TYR A 239 1.27 14.50 -17.67
N ASP A 240 1.48 15.52 -18.49
CA ASP A 240 2.65 15.67 -19.37
C ASP A 240 2.82 17.17 -19.67
N GLN A 241 3.45 17.89 -18.75
CA GLN A 241 3.90 19.28 -18.95
C GLN A 241 5.36 19.38 -18.55
N ASP A 242 6.16 20.13 -19.32
CA ASP A 242 7.57 20.44 -19.02
C ASP A 242 8.49 19.24 -18.69
N GLY A 243 8.14 18.05 -19.19
CA GLY A 243 8.88 16.81 -18.92
C GLY A 243 8.52 16.11 -17.61
N ASP A 244 7.61 16.69 -16.82
CA ASP A 244 7.01 16.04 -15.66
C ASP A 244 5.88 15.12 -16.09
N ARG A 245 6.23 13.84 -16.14
CA ARG A 245 5.33 12.74 -16.49
C ARG A 245 5.75 11.45 -15.82
N ILE A 246 4.79 10.54 -15.71
CA ILE A 246 5.07 9.16 -15.30
C ILE A 246 5.67 8.40 -16.48
N ASP A 247 6.75 7.67 -16.20
CA ASP A 247 7.45 6.85 -17.18
C ASP A 247 6.80 5.47 -17.32
N TRP A 248 5.81 5.42 -18.21
CA TRP A 248 5.06 4.20 -18.55
C TRP A 248 5.82 3.23 -19.47
N GLU A 249 6.91 3.68 -20.10
CA GLU A 249 7.74 2.88 -21.01
C GLU A 249 8.92 2.22 -20.27
N GLY A 250 9.57 2.96 -19.37
CA GLY A 250 10.73 2.51 -18.60
C GLY A 250 10.31 1.87 -17.27
N HIS A 251 10.32 2.66 -16.19
CA HIS A 251 10.16 2.11 -14.82
C HIS A 251 8.88 1.29 -14.62
N TRP A 252 7.75 1.72 -15.19
CA TRP A 252 6.49 0.97 -15.16
C TRP A 252 6.19 0.22 -16.45
N GLY A 253 7.20 -0.08 -17.27
CA GLY A 253 7.03 -0.85 -18.52
C GLY A 253 6.56 -2.29 -18.33
N LYS A 254 6.69 -2.86 -17.12
CA LYS A 254 6.21 -4.21 -16.76
C LYS A 254 4.75 -4.26 -16.33
N MET A 255 4.13 -3.11 -16.05
CA MET A 255 2.74 -3.05 -15.57
C MET A 255 1.79 -3.57 -16.64
N THR A 256 1.04 -4.62 -16.33
CA THR A 256 0.05 -5.27 -17.21
C THR A 256 -1.38 -4.91 -16.83
N THR A 257 -1.63 -4.55 -15.57
CA THR A 257 -2.98 -4.24 -15.11
C THR A 257 -2.96 -2.99 -14.24
N LEU A 258 -3.81 -2.02 -14.59
CA LEU A 258 -4.08 -0.84 -13.79
C LEU A 258 -5.57 -0.79 -13.50
N ARG A 259 -5.97 -0.90 -12.23
CA ARG A 259 -7.38 -0.91 -11.84
C ARG A 259 -7.81 0.47 -11.37
N LEU A 260 -8.69 1.11 -12.15
CA LEU A 260 -9.24 2.45 -11.98
C LEU A 260 -10.77 2.39 -11.85
N ARG A 261 -11.27 1.76 -10.79
CA ARG A 261 -12.72 1.71 -10.50
C ARG A 261 -13.14 2.86 -9.59
N TYR A 262 -14.40 3.29 -9.67
CA TYR A 262 -14.98 4.31 -8.79
C TYR A 262 -15.03 3.84 -7.34
N GLY A 263 -15.25 2.54 -7.10
CA GLY A 263 -15.14 1.90 -5.78
C GLY A 263 -16.35 2.08 -4.87
N PHE A 264 -17.14 3.15 -5.03
CA PHE A 264 -18.34 3.36 -4.22
C PHE A 264 -19.57 2.68 -4.85
N PRO A 265 -20.42 2.02 -4.03
CA PRO A 265 -21.62 1.37 -4.53
C PRO A 265 -22.63 2.41 -5.05
N ILE A 266 -23.21 2.14 -6.22
CA ILE A 266 -24.30 2.93 -6.78
C ILE A 266 -25.60 2.16 -6.60
N SER A 267 -26.65 2.86 -6.19
CA SER A 267 -28.01 2.36 -6.03
C SER A 267 -29.00 3.36 -6.66
N GLU A 268 -30.27 2.96 -6.76
CA GLU A 268 -31.34 3.85 -7.23
C GLU A 268 -31.45 5.14 -6.41
N ASN A 269 -31.07 5.10 -5.13
CA ASN A 269 -31.12 6.24 -4.21
C ASN A 269 -29.80 7.02 -4.14
N THR A 270 -28.79 6.66 -4.93
CA THR A 270 -27.51 7.38 -4.95
C THR A 270 -27.70 8.80 -5.48
N PRO A 271 -27.20 9.83 -4.78
CA PRO A 271 -27.27 11.22 -5.23
C PRO A 271 -26.76 11.40 -6.66
N GLU A 272 -27.38 12.31 -7.41
CA GLU A 272 -26.99 12.57 -8.81
C GLU A 272 -25.53 13.02 -8.92
N ALA A 273 -25.05 13.81 -7.96
CA ALA A 273 -23.65 14.22 -7.89
C ALA A 273 -22.67 13.03 -7.84
N ASP A 274 -23.02 11.94 -7.15
CA ASP A 274 -22.17 10.74 -7.08
C ASP A 274 -22.24 9.93 -8.39
N ARG A 275 -23.38 9.96 -9.09
CA ARG A 275 -23.51 9.35 -10.43
C ARG A 275 -22.68 10.11 -11.45
N GLU A 276 -22.72 11.44 -11.42
CA GLU A 276 -21.88 12.31 -12.25
C GLU A 276 -20.39 12.09 -11.95
N ALA A 277 -20.02 12.00 -10.67
CA ALA A 277 -18.65 11.72 -10.26
C ALA A 277 -18.16 10.35 -10.76
N ARG A 278 -19.02 9.31 -10.72
CA ARG A 278 -18.72 8.01 -11.32
C ARG A 278 -18.55 8.09 -12.83
N ALA A 279 -19.47 8.75 -13.54
CA ALA A 279 -19.38 8.89 -14.99
C ALA A 279 -18.09 9.62 -15.40
N LYS A 280 -17.73 10.69 -14.67
CA LYS A 280 -16.45 11.38 -14.83
C LYS A 280 -15.26 10.47 -14.57
N ALA A 281 -15.28 9.68 -13.50
CA ALA A 281 -14.20 8.74 -13.18
C ALA A 281 -14.00 7.70 -14.30
N ILE A 282 -15.08 7.16 -14.86
CA ILE A 282 -15.03 6.21 -16.00
C ILE A 282 -14.40 6.89 -17.23
N ALA A 283 -14.84 8.11 -17.57
CA ALA A 283 -14.32 8.86 -18.71
C ALA A 283 -12.83 9.17 -18.56
N VAL A 284 -12.37 9.56 -17.35
CA VAL A 284 -10.95 9.80 -17.08
C VAL A 284 -10.16 8.48 -17.18
N ALA A 285 -10.68 7.37 -16.64
CA ALA A 285 -10.02 6.06 -16.74
C ALA A 285 -9.84 5.61 -18.20
N GLU A 286 -10.85 5.84 -19.07
CA GLU A 286 -10.74 5.61 -20.51
C GLU A 286 -9.65 6.47 -21.17
N GLN A 287 -9.55 7.73 -20.78
CA GLN A 287 -8.51 8.62 -21.29
C GLN A 287 -7.11 8.17 -20.83
N VAL A 288 -7.00 7.72 -19.58
CA VAL A 288 -5.77 7.15 -19.02
C VAL A 288 -5.31 5.94 -19.84
N GLU A 289 -6.21 5.01 -20.13
CA GLU A 289 -5.90 3.84 -20.95
C GLU A 289 -5.38 4.23 -22.34
N LYS A 290 -6.14 5.05 -23.07
CA LYS A 290 -5.78 5.50 -24.42
C LYS A 290 -4.41 6.17 -24.42
N ARG A 291 -4.12 7.00 -23.42
CA ARG A 291 -2.86 7.74 -23.33
C ARG A 291 -1.69 6.84 -22.96
N ILE A 292 -1.84 5.92 -22.01
CA ILE A 292 -0.76 4.98 -21.64
C ILE A 292 -0.45 4.04 -22.81
N VAL A 293 -1.47 3.46 -23.45
CA VAL A 293 -1.29 2.58 -24.62
C VAL A 293 -0.61 3.34 -25.76
N GLY A 294 -1.05 4.57 -26.05
CA GLY A 294 -0.43 5.44 -27.04
C GLY A 294 1.03 5.78 -26.73
N LYS A 295 1.37 6.07 -25.46
CA LYS A 295 2.74 6.35 -25.02
C LYS A 295 3.63 5.12 -25.15
N ARG A 296 3.15 3.95 -24.74
CA ARG A 296 3.94 2.72 -24.84
C ARG A 296 4.30 2.37 -26.28
N ALA A 297 3.43 2.65 -27.25
CA ALA A 297 3.72 2.48 -28.68
C ALA A 297 4.34 1.09 -29.02
N GLY A 298 3.90 0.03 -28.33
CA GLY A 298 4.41 -1.34 -28.49
C GLY A 298 5.66 -1.69 -27.66
N LYS A 299 6.20 -0.77 -26.87
CA LYS A 299 7.27 -1.01 -25.89
C LYS A 299 6.70 -1.46 -24.54
N GLY A 300 7.42 -2.36 -23.87
CA GLY A 300 6.99 -2.94 -22.59
C GLY A 300 5.93 -4.02 -22.77
N ARG A 301 5.26 -4.40 -21.68
CA ARG A 301 4.16 -5.38 -21.71
C ARG A 301 2.86 -4.71 -22.13
N PHE A 302 1.92 -5.50 -22.68
CA PHE A 302 0.56 -5.02 -22.91
C PHE A 302 -0.09 -4.65 -21.57
N ILE A 303 -0.80 -3.52 -21.53
CA ILE A 303 -1.51 -3.05 -20.33
C ILE A 303 -2.99 -2.97 -20.60
N THR A 304 -3.77 -3.39 -19.60
CA THR A 304 -5.21 -3.27 -19.54
C THR A 304 -5.58 -2.36 -18.37
N VAL A 305 -6.47 -1.39 -18.62
CA VAL A 305 -7.05 -0.58 -17.56
C VAL A 305 -8.41 -1.15 -17.17
N GLU A 306 -8.49 -1.76 -16.00
CA GLU A 306 -9.78 -2.20 -15.46
C GLU A 306 -10.55 -1.00 -14.92
N ARG A 307 -11.79 -0.81 -15.39
CA ARG A 307 -12.67 0.29 -15.01
C ARG A 307 -14.09 -0.24 -14.85
N ASP A 308 -14.99 0.57 -14.29
CA ASP A 308 -16.38 0.16 -14.18
C ASP A 308 -17.08 0.16 -15.55
N ASP A 309 -18.01 -0.78 -15.72
CA ASP A 309 -18.87 -0.84 -16.89
C ASP A 309 -19.75 0.42 -16.96
N THR A 310 -19.91 0.97 -18.15
CA THR A 310 -20.79 2.13 -18.41
C THR A 310 -22.26 1.79 -18.19
N GLU A 311 -22.63 0.49 -18.22
CA GLU A 311 -24.01 0.03 -18.08
C GLU A 311 -24.11 -1.25 -17.25
N ARG A 312 -24.79 -1.17 -16.10
CA ARG A 312 -25.67 -2.23 -15.60
C ARG A 312 -26.86 -1.58 -14.92
N HIS A 313 -27.84 -1.18 -15.72
CA HIS A 313 -29.22 -1.17 -15.26
C HIS A 313 -29.69 -2.62 -15.27
N ILE A 314 -29.87 -3.19 -14.08
CA ILE A 314 -30.83 -4.28 -13.85
C ILE A 314 -31.82 -3.75 -12.84
#